data_AF-A0A173VRD2-F1
#
_entry.id   AF-A0A173VRD2-F1
#
_cell.length_a   1.000
_cell.length_b   1.000
_cell.length_c   1.000
_cell.angle_alpha   90.00
_cell.angle_beta   90.00
_cell.angle_gamma   90.00
#
_symmetry.space_group_name_H-M   'P 1'
#
loop_
_entity.id
_entity.type
_entity.pdbx_description
1 polymer ?
#
loop_
_entity_poly.entity_id
_entity_poly.type
_entity_poly.pdbx_seq_one_letter_code
_entity_poly.pdbx_strand_id
1 'polypeptide(L)'
;MSSKQQDYTEYTVDLSQLTKERPLGVTGILRCQNSADFLDACIESCIEGLDELIAVYHNCTDETANILKRKQSKYPYKIKIFEYQPYIYPIDLTDEQFQETMNLPKDSIHLLSGYTNYAISKVTYRYAIKIDSDQLFFSESFKKYCDAYRTEQKVRINPLEQIAYKLYTSYLHNFKKDKSPKRKWQDWLAIKMVPFYFSYLKKRIKQDKILVSLSGINVLQKNGEWLTFLGDEKIDTTYRDILCPFNGVRDLFFFEVSEEMTYQACYLPKAPGYNQVLEVMFHNKKLFDGGLIWFHLRPCLQKHTETYQYWYEKAEDRFIPVEKFKKCNYSKLKRRKNLFIRSRFESMFSYFYSAQRHSIPWRTLENWRQEESQEKMSSLDLGKYKIEFDTIIQEYIRTAIQEYEVRDTLRLMLGNHSIKNALFVYILSFISKEQMDYIRSRIAGKSIEESIHNISNFLNHFEWIEKKRNTTNNFNIDNHLWTKLLSPYKRCCLVYLVDKEELAHISTFLQKEEIPILLLSEYEIPDDTELPETVTAVQVEFSEQKVFENDSIEQNFPRLFLYANTFETILRILNPSKVVCLTSSKTYQKELLLGFAKDLNTKIECW
;
A
#
# COMPACT_ATOMS: atom_id res chain seq x y z
N MET A 1 -10.40 -27.89 10.65
CA MET A 1 -11.37 -27.81 9.54
C MET A 1 -10.72 -28.44 8.30
N SER A 2 -11.45 -29.20 7.49
CA SER A 2 -10.92 -29.75 6.23
C SER A 2 -10.56 -28.60 5.29
N SER A 3 -9.27 -28.24 5.16
CA SER A 3 -8.81 -27.25 4.19
C SER A 3 -8.93 -27.85 2.79
N LYS A 4 -10.10 -27.69 2.15
CA LYS A 4 -10.14 -27.74 0.69
C LYS A 4 -9.21 -26.65 0.22
N GLN A 5 -8.22 -26.99 -0.60
CA GLN A 5 -7.44 -26.01 -1.35
C GLN A 5 -8.46 -25.07 -2.02
N GLN A 6 -8.44 -23.80 -1.65
CA GLN A 6 -9.46 -22.86 -2.08
C GLN A 6 -9.23 -22.61 -3.57
N ASP A 7 -10.17 -23.04 -4.40
CA ASP A 7 -10.09 -22.85 -5.84
C ASP A 7 -10.30 -21.36 -6.15
N TYR A 8 -9.22 -20.67 -6.50
CA TYR A 8 -9.25 -19.25 -6.87
C TYR A 8 -9.31 -19.01 -8.38
N THR A 9 -9.59 -20.03 -9.20
CA THR A 9 -9.65 -19.88 -10.66
C THR A 9 -10.65 -18.81 -11.10
N GLU A 10 -11.76 -18.61 -10.36
CA GLU A 10 -12.75 -17.57 -10.68
C GLU A 10 -12.24 -16.12 -10.53
N TYR A 11 -11.17 -15.92 -9.75
CA TYR A 11 -10.56 -14.61 -9.52
C TYR A 11 -9.47 -14.28 -10.55
N THR A 12 -8.99 -15.29 -11.26
CA THR A 12 -8.04 -15.11 -12.35
C THR A 12 -8.73 -14.48 -13.54
N VAL A 13 -8.19 -13.37 -14.05
CA VAL A 13 -8.81 -12.62 -15.14
C VAL A 13 -8.18 -12.97 -16.47
N ASP A 14 -8.95 -13.58 -17.36
CA ASP A 14 -8.61 -13.66 -18.77
C ASP A 14 -8.80 -12.28 -19.43
N LEU A 15 -7.69 -11.59 -19.66
CA LEU A 15 -7.68 -10.23 -20.23
C LEU A 15 -8.30 -10.18 -21.63
N SER A 16 -8.29 -11.27 -22.39
CA SER A 16 -8.89 -11.31 -23.72
C SER A 16 -10.40 -11.07 -23.68
N GLN A 17 -11.07 -11.44 -22.57
CA GLN A 17 -12.49 -11.16 -22.33
C GLN A 17 -12.79 -9.66 -22.18
N LEU A 18 -11.76 -8.83 -21.97
CA LEU A 18 -11.92 -7.39 -21.91
C LEU A 18 -12.17 -6.76 -23.28
N THR A 19 -11.92 -7.47 -24.38
CA THR A 19 -12.14 -6.97 -25.76
C THR A 19 -13.58 -7.08 -26.25
N LYS A 20 -14.46 -7.76 -25.52
CA LYS A 20 -15.87 -7.95 -25.91
C LYS A 20 -16.60 -6.63 -26.14
N GLU A 21 -17.50 -6.61 -27.12
CA GLU A 21 -18.36 -5.45 -27.35
C GLU A 21 -19.25 -5.20 -26.13
N ARG A 22 -19.33 -3.94 -25.70
CA ARG A 22 -20.13 -3.51 -24.56
C ARG A 22 -21.13 -2.42 -24.95
N PRO A 23 -22.33 -2.41 -24.36
CA PRO A 23 -23.27 -1.31 -24.51
C PRO A 23 -22.64 0.00 -24.06
N LEU A 24 -23.10 1.08 -24.70
CA LEU A 24 -22.69 2.42 -24.35
C LEU A 24 -23.18 2.81 -22.95
N GLY A 25 -22.26 3.20 -22.08
CA GLY A 25 -22.56 3.66 -20.73
C GLY A 25 -21.29 3.81 -19.91
N VAL A 26 -21.46 4.19 -18.65
CA VAL A 26 -20.35 4.44 -17.71
C VAL A 26 -20.54 3.64 -16.44
N THR A 27 -19.58 2.76 -16.16
CA THR A 27 -19.51 1.97 -14.92
C THR A 27 -18.53 2.62 -13.93
N GLY A 28 -18.97 2.81 -12.68
CA GLY A 28 -18.07 3.07 -11.56
C GLY A 28 -17.51 1.76 -11.03
N ILE A 29 -16.21 1.71 -10.75
CA ILE A 29 -15.53 0.58 -10.12
C ILE A 29 -15.14 1.00 -8.72
N LEU A 30 -15.86 0.52 -7.72
CA LEU A 30 -15.63 0.83 -6.32
C LEU A 30 -14.98 -0.36 -5.63
N ARG A 31 -13.82 -0.12 -5.03
CA ARG A 31 -13.09 -1.10 -4.24
C ARG A 31 -13.21 -0.74 -2.77
N CYS A 32 -13.45 -1.74 -1.92
CA CYS A 32 -13.67 -1.51 -0.50
C CYS A 32 -12.92 -2.52 0.37
N GLN A 33 -12.28 -1.99 1.40
CA GLN A 33 -11.71 -2.74 2.52
C GLN A 33 -11.83 -1.87 3.76
N ASN A 34 -12.68 -2.27 4.71
CA ASN A 34 -12.95 -1.50 5.93
C ASN A 34 -13.18 -0.01 5.64
N SER A 35 -14.15 0.25 4.75
CA SER A 35 -14.45 1.54 4.13
C SER A 35 -15.70 2.21 4.73
N ALA A 36 -16.26 1.72 5.84
CA ALA A 36 -17.59 2.11 6.32
C ALA A 36 -17.75 3.62 6.55
N ASP A 37 -16.69 4.29 7.01
CA ASP A 37 -16.67 5.71 7.38
C ASP A 37 -17.35 6.65 6.37
N PHE A 38 -17.06 6.45 5.07
CA PHE A 38 -17.51 7.36 4.00
C PHE A 38 -18.19 6.67 2.83
N LEU A 39 -18.28 5.33 2.85
CA LEU A 39 -18.82 4.54 1.74
C LEU A 39 -20.21 5.00 1.31
N ASP A 40 -21.10 5.24 2.27
CA ASP A 40 -22.47 5.66 2.01
C ASP A 40 -22.52 6.97 1.21
N ALA A 41 -21.81 7.99 1.70
CA ALA A 41 -21.75 9.32 1.11
C ALA A 41 -21.01 9.32 -0.25
N CYS A 42 -19.95 8.52 -0.38
CA CYS A 42 -19.24 8.32 -1.63
C CYS A 42 -20.20 7.84 -2.73
N ILE A 43 -20.94 6.75 -2.47
CA ILE A 43 -21.91 6.17 -3.41
C ILE A 43 -22.99 7.20 -3.77
N GLU A 44 -23.62 7.83 -2.78
CA GLU A 44 -24.68 8.83 -3.04
C GLU A 44 -24.18 9.99 -3.91
N SER A 45 -22.93 10.40 -3.75
CA SER A 45 -22.37 11.53 -4.48
C SER A 45 -22.12 11.26 -5.97
N CYS A 46 -22.00 9.99 -6.38
CA CYS A 46 -21.63 9.62 -7.76
C CYS A 46 -22.67 8.75 -8.49
N ILE A 47 -23.51 7.98 -7.78
CA ILE A 47 -24.40 6.96 -8.36
C ILE A 47 -25.43 7.50 -9.36
N GLU A 48 -25.83 8.78 -9.23
CA GLU A 48 -26.76 9.40 -10.19
C GLU A 48 -26.14 9.49 -11.58
N GLY A 49 -24.84 9.80 -11.68
CA GLY A 49 -24.14 9.95 -12.95
C GLY A 49 -23.77 8.63 -13.64
N LEU A 50 -23.72 7.54 -12.88
CA LEU A 50 -23.32 6.23 -13.37
C LEU A 50 -24.50 5.45 -13.97
N ASP A 51 -24.20 4.59 -14.94
CA ASP A 51 -25.12 3.55 -15.40
C ASP A 51 -25.10 2.32 -14.50
N GLU A 52 -23.92 2.01 -13.99
CA GLU A 52 -23.65 0.87 -13.12
C GLU A 52 -22.56 1.24 -12.12
N LEU A 53 -22.62 0.64 -10.94
CA LEU A 53 -21.55 0.64 -9.96
C LEU A 53 -21.23 -0.82 -9.62
N ILE A 54 -20.03 -1.26 -10.01
CA ILE A 54 -19.45 -2.52 -9.57
C ILE A 54 -18.73 -2.24 -8.25
N ALA A 55 -19.30 -2.71 -7.15
CA ALA A 55 -18.66 -2.67 -5.84
C ALA A 55 -18.02 -4.03 -5.57
N VAL A 56 -16.70 -4.07 -5.45
CA VAL A 56 -15.98 -5.27 -5.02
C VAL A 56 -15.42 -4.99 -3.64
N TYR A 57 -15.70 -5.86 -2.67
CA TYR A 57 -15.12 -5.75 -1.33
C TYR A 57 -14.30 -6.99 -1.00
N HIS A 58 -13.32 -6.83 -0.13
CA HIS A 58 -12.57 -7.96 0.42
C HIS A 58 -12.37 -7.73 1.91
N ASN A 59 -12.45 -8.82 2.68
CA ASN A 59 -11.90 -8.88 4.03
C ASN A 59 -12.38 -7.76 4.97
N CYS A 60 -13.67 -7.39 4.85
CA CYS A 60 -14.24 -6.32 5.65
C CYS A 60 -14.77 -6.87 6.98
N THR A 61 -14.31 -6.29 8.09
CA THR A 61 -14.77 -6.60 9.45
C THR A 61 -15.73 -5.54 10.01
N ASP A 62 -15.80 -4.37 9.36
CA ASP A 62 -16.69 -3.27 9.72
C ASP A 62 -18.06 -3.33 9.00
N GLU A 63 -18.83 -2.25 9.08
CA GLU A 63 -20.16 -2.12 8.44
C GLU A 63 -20.13 -2.04 6.91
N THR A 64 -18.97 -2.12 6.25
CA THR A 64 -18.83 -1.96 4.79
C THR A 64 -19.78 -2.88 4.02
N ALA A 65 -19.77 -4.18 4.31
CA ALA A 65 -20.59 -5.15 3.58
C ALA A 65 -22.10 -4.88 3.78
N ASN A 66 -22.51 -4.45 4.98
CA ASN A 66 -23.89 -4.12 5.30
C ASN A 66 -24.33 -2.82 4.60
N ILE A 67 -23.48 -1.80 4.56
CA ILE A 67 -23.72 -0.57 3.79
C ILE A 67 -23.91 -0.90 2.31
N LEU A 68 -23.03 -1.72 1.72
CA LEU A 68 -23.14 -2.14 0.32
C LEU A 68 -24.49 -2.82 0.07
N LYS A 69 -24.89 -3.80 0.91
CA LYS A 69 -26.20 -4.48 0.79
C LYS A 69 -27.37 -3.50 0.87
N ARG A 70 -27.37 -2.55 1.80
CA ARG A 70 -28.39 -1.49 1.89
C ARG A 70 -28.44 -0.62 0.63
N LYS A 71 -27.27 -0.24 0.09
CA LYS A 71 -27.18 0.52 -1.16
C LYS A 71 -27.66 -0.26 -2.37
N GLN A 72 -27.34 -1.55 -2.46
CA GLN A 72 -27.87 -2.41 -3.51
C GLN A 72 -29.39 -2.52 -3.45
N SER A 73 -29.99 -2.67 -2.26
CA SER A 73 -31.45 -2.63 -2.11
C SER A 73 -32.06 -1.29 -2.54
N LYS A 74 -31.36 -0.17 -2.29
CA LYS A 74 -31.79 1.18 -2.73
C LYS A 74 -31.64 1.38 -4.25
N TYR A 75 -30.62 0.79 -4.87
CA TYR A 75 -30.29 0.93 -6.29
C TYR A 75 -30.10 -0.43 -7.00
N PRO A 76 -31.14 -1.30 -7.02
CA PRO A 76 -30.98 -2.71 -7.39
C PRO A 76 -30.56 -2.92 -8.85
N TYR A 77 -30.89 -1.97 -9.72
CA TYR A 77 -30.54 -2.03 -11.15
C TYR A 77 -29.20 -1.40 -11.49
N LYS A 78 -28.59 -0.64 -10.55
CA LYS A 78 -27.30 0.02 -10.78
C LYS A 78 -26.15 -0.64 -10.02
N ILE A 79 -26.37 -1.12 -8.80
CA ILE A 79 -25.28 -1.60 -7.94
C ILE A 79 -25.19 -3.12 -7.98
N LYS A 80 -24.03 -3.62 -8.40
CA LYS A 80 -23.68 -5.04 -8.31
C LYS A 80 -22.53 -5.19 -7.33
N ILE A 81 -22.68 -6.14 -6.42
CA ILE A 81 -21.72 -6.39 -5.35
C ILE A 81 -21.04 -7.72 -5.61
N PHE A 82 -19.71 -7.75 -5.47
CA PHE A 82 -18.91 -8.97 -5.53
C PHE A 82 -17.99 -9.03 -4.31
N GLU A 83 -17.90 -10.20 -3.71
CA GLU A 83 -16.92 -10.47 -2.67
C GLU A 83 -15.67 -11.06 -3.31
N TYR A 84 -14.51 -10.53 -2.92
CA TYR A 84 -13.20 -11.01 -3.35
C TYR A 84 -12.56 -11.75 -2.19
N GLN A 85 -12.42 -13.06 -2.36
CA GLN A 85 -11.95 -13.97 -1.31
C GLN A 85 -10.42 -14.09 -1.19
N PRO A 86 -9.61 -14.00 -2.27
CA PRO A 86 -8.17 -14.11 -2.13
C PRO A 86 -7.59 -13.07 -1.17
N TYR A 87 -6.60 -13.48 -0.37
CA TYR A 87 -5.81 -12.53 0.43
C TYR A 87 -5.09 -11.54 -0.48
N ILE A 88 -5.10 -10.26 -0.12
CA ILE A 88 -4.41 -9.20 -0.86
C ILE A 88 -3.35 -8.60 0.05
N TYR A 89 -2.11 -8.55 -0.43
CA TYR A 89 -1.03 -7.86 0.27
C TYR A 89 -1.34 -6.36 0.41
N PRO A 90 -1.12 -5.76 1.61
CA PRO A 90 -1.37 -4.34 1.82
C PRO A 90 -0.45 -3.46 0.96
N ILE A 91 -0.78 -2.16 0.85
CA ILE A 91 0.06 -1.21 0.10
C ILE A 91 1.43 -1.06 0.75
N ASP A 92 1.48 -0.92 2.08
CA ASP A 92 2.70 -0.73 2.85
C ASP A 92 3.20 -2.09 3.36
N LEU A 93 4.40 -2.49 2.93
CA LEU A 93 4.95 -3.83 3.15
C LEU A 93 6.27 -3.76 3.94
N THR A 94 6.54 -4.79 4.77
CA THR A 94 7.91 -5.01 5.26
C THR A 94 8.84 -5.40 4.12
N ASP A 95 10.13 -5.48 4.39
CA ASP A 95 11.11 -5.98 3.43
C ASP A 95 10.80 -7.44 3.02
N GLU A 96 10.39 -8.29 3.95
CA GLU A 96 9.96 -9.66 3.67
C GLU A 96 8.76 -9.73 2.73
N GLN A 97 7.67 -9.04 3.09
CA GLN A 97 6.45 -9.01 2.29
C GLN A 97 6.72 -8.44 0.90
N PHE A 98 7.58 -7.43 0.82
CA PHE A 98 7.94 -6.84 -0.47
C PHE A 98 8.63 -7.86 -1.38
N GLN A 99 9.58 -8.64 -0.87
CA GLN A 99 10.22 -9.71 -1.66
C GLN A 99 9.25 -10.81 -2.06
N GLU A 100 8.34 -11.23 -1.17
CA GLU A 100 7.26 -12.17 -1.51
C GLU A 100 6.44 -11.64 -2.70
N THR A 101 6.01 -10.37 -2.66
CA THR A 101 5.23 -9.77 -3.75
C THR A 101 6.01 -9.58 -5.05
N MET A 102 7.34 -9.52 -5.01
CA MET A 102 8.19 -9.43 -6.21
C MET A 102 8.26 -10.76 -6.97
N ASN A 103 8.04 -11.89 -6.30
CA ASN A 103 7.98 -13.21 -6.92
C ASN A 103 6.61 -13.51 -7.58
N LEU A 104 5.60 -12.71 -7.27
CA LEU A 104 4.27 -12.85 -7.86
C LEU A 104 4.20 -12.21 -9.25
N PRO A 105 3.37 -12.76 -10.17
CA PRO A 105 2.99 -12.05 -11.38
C PRO A 105 2.44 -10.66 -11.05
N LYS A 106 2.72 -9.65 -11.90
CA LYS A 106 2.33 -8.25 -11.64
C LYS A 106 0.82 -8.01 -11.58
N ASP A 107 0.03 -8.96 -12.05
CA ASP A 107 -1.43 -8.99 -12.07
C ASP A 107 -1.99 -10.13 -11.19
N SER A 108 -1.15 -10.71 -10.31
CA SER A 108 -1.54 -11.75 -9.36
C SER A 108 -2.79 -11.37 -8.58
N ILE A 109 -3.63 -12.37 -8.30
CA ILE A 109 -4.86 -12.24 -7.51
C ILE A 109 -4.57 -11.77 -6.06
N HIS A 110 -3.32 -11.90 -5.60
CA HIS A 110 -2.89 -11.47 -4.28
C HIS A 110 -2.35 -10.04 -4.25
N LEU A 111 -2.35 -9.36 -5.40
CA LEU A 111 -1.93 -7.96 -5.53
C LEU A 111 -3.14 -7.06 -5.79
N LEU A 112 -3.00 -5.81 -5.39
CA LEU A 112 -4.01 -4.77 -5.59
C LEU A 112 -4.36 -4.57 -7.08
N SER A 113 -3.40 -4.84 -7.98
CA SER A 113 -3.59 -4.86 -9.43
C SER A 113 -4.54 -5.96 -9.89
N GLY A 114 -4.32 -7.22 -9.47
CA GLY A 114 -5.19 -8.35 -9.81
C GLY A 114 -6.60 -8.17 -9.29
N TYR A 115 -6.74 -7.72 -8.04
CA TYR A 115 -8.04 -7.36 -7.45
C TYR A 115 -8.77 -6.26 -8.25
N THR A 116 -8.04 -5.24 -8.70
CA THR A 116 -8.62 -4.17 -9.52
C THR A 116 -9.01 -4.67 -10.91
N ASN A 117 -8.20 -5.53 -11.53
CA ASN A 117 -8.52 -6.17 -12.81
C ASN A 117 -9.72 -7.11 -12.69
N TYR A 118 -9.87 -7.82 -11.57
CA TYR A 118 -11.07 -8.63 -11.29
C TYR A 118 -12.31 -7.75 -11.26
N ALA A 119 -12.25 -6.58 -10.61
CA ALA A 119 -13.34 -5.62 -10.63
C ALA A 119 -13.66 -5.11 -12.06
N ILE A 120 -12.63 -4.84 -12.88
CA ILE A 120 -12.80 -4.48 -14.30
C ILE A 120 -13.49 -5.61 -15.09
N SER A 121 -13.17 -6.87 -14.80
CA SER A 121 -13.76 -8.03 -15.49
C SER A 121 -15.28 -8.11 -15.36
N LYS A 122 -15.84 -7.54 -14.28
CA LYS A 122 -17.28 -7.52 -14.01
C LYS A 122 -18.01 -6.34 -14.67
N VAL A 123 -17.27 -5.39 -15.26
CA VAL A 123 -17.85 -4.20 -15.91
C VAL A 123 -18.67 -4.59 -17.13
N THR A 124 -19.90 -4.07 -17.20
CA THR A 124 -20.83 -4.35 -18.32
C THR A 124 -20.90 -3.26 -19.37
N TYR A 125 -20.56 -2.00 -19.04
CA TYR A 125 -20.60 -0.88 -19.99
C TYR A 125 -19.23 -0.55 -20.59
N ARG A 126 -19.24 0.14 -21.74
CA ARG A 126 -18.04 0.44 -22.54
C ARG A 126 -16.99 1.27 -21.80
N TYR A 127 -17.41 2.26 -21.01
CA TYR A 127 -16.49 3.12 -20.27
C TYR A 127 -16.56 2.84 -18.77
N ALA A 128 -15.43 2.99 -18.09
CA ALA A 128 -15.33 2.81 -16.66
C ALA A 128 -14.50 3.91 -15.99
N ILE A 129 -14.68 4.05 -14.68
CA ILE A 129 -13.85 4.90 -13.82
C ILE A 129 -13.66 4.22 -12.46
N LYS A 130 -12.43 4.23 -11.95
CA LYS A 130 -12.13 3.80 -10.58
C LYS A 130 -12.66 4.85 -9.59
N ILE A 131 -13.26 4.40 -8.50
CA ILE A 131 -13.81 5.21 -7.41
C ILE A 131 -13.23 4.70 -6.11
N ASP A 132 -12.69 5.61 -5.29
CA ASP A 132 -12.25 5.28 -3.94
C ASP A 132 -13.32 5.69 -2.93
N SER A 133 -13.52 4.87 -1.90
CA SER A 133 -14.62 5.02 -0.92
C SER A 133 -14.53 6.27 -0.04
N ASP A 134 -13.39 6.96 -0.05
CA ASP A 134 -13.11 8.20 0.68
C ASP A 134 -13.24 9.45 -0.20
N GLN A 135 -13.91 9.35 -1.35
CA GLN A 135 -14.13 10.46 -2.28
C GLN A 135 -15.59 10.91 -2.26
N LEU A 136 -15.81 12.19 -1.96
CA LEU A 136 -17.11 12.85 -2.02
C LEU A 136 -17.20 13.70 -3.29
N PHE A 137 -17.87 13.19 -4.31
CA PHE A 137 -17.91 13.79 -5.64
C PHE A 137 -18.80 15.03 -5.72
N PHE A 138 -18.43 15.97 -6.58
CA PHE A 138 -19.27 17.09 -6.98
C PHE A 138 -20.30 16.56 -7.99
N SER A 139 -21.42 16.04 -7.50
CA SER A 139 -22.38 15.20 -8.24
C SER A 139 -22.74 15.73 -9.63
N GLU A 140 -23.10 17.01 -9.75
CA GLU A 140 -23.42 17.60 -11.06
C GLU A 140 -22.25 17.59 -12.03
N SER A 141 -21.03 17.88 -11.55
CA SER A 141 -19.84 17.94 -12.39
C SER A 141 -19.42 16.53 -12.82
N PHE A 142 -19.48 15.58 -11.90
CA PHE A 142 -19.22 14.17 -12.17
C PHE A 142 -20.21 13.60 -13.21
N LYS A 143 -21.50 13.85 -13.02
CA LYS A 143 -22.55 13.48 -13.98
C LYS A 143 -22.30 14.05 -15.37
N LYS A 144 -21.92 15.34 -15.48
CA LYS A 144 -21.58 15.98 -16.77
C LYS A 144 -20.43 15.29 -17.50
N TYR A 145 -19.48 14.67 -16.78
CA TYR A 145 -18.43 13.86 -17.41
C TYR A 145 -18.97 12.51 -17.88
N CYS A 146 -19.74 11.81 -17.04
CA CYS A 146 -20.38 10.55 -17.41
C CYS A 146 -21.26 10.70 -18.66
N ASP A 147 -22.08 11.76 -18.69
CA ASP A 147 -22.94 12.14 -19.82
C ASP A 147 -22.15 12.36 -21.13
N ALA A 148 -20.91 12.87 -21.04
CA ALA A 148 -20.05 13.06 -22.20
C ALA A 148 -19.47 11.74 -22.74
N TYR A 149 -19.18 10.76 -21.87
CA TYR A 149 -18.73 9.44 -22.30
C TYR A 149 -19.86 8.61 -22.89
N ARG A 150 -21.07 8.67 -22.32
CA ARG A 150 -22.24 7.90 -22.78
C ARG A 150 -22.98 8.49 -23.99
N THR A 151 -22.51 9.58 -24.59
CA THR A 151 -23.14 10.16 -25.78
C THR A 151 -22.32 9.88 -27.03
N GLU A 152 -22.99 9.54 -28.13
CA GLU A 152 -22.37 9.38 -29.47
C GLU A 152 -22.52 10.64 -30.33
N GLN A 153 -23.17 11.68 -29.79
CA GLN A 153 -23.43 12.90 -30.54
C GLN A 153 -22.11 13.61 -30.85
N LYS A 154 -21.80 13.69 -32.15
CA LYS A 154 -20.68 14.50 -32.64
C LYS A 154 -21.02 15.98 -32.47
N VAL A 155 -20.11 16.71 -31.82
CA VAL A 155 -20.29 18.12 -31.47
C VAL A 155 -19.14 18.94 -32.00
N ARG A 156 -19.42 20.01 -32.76
CA ARG A 156 -18.36 20.85 -33.33
C ARG A 156 -17.61 21.62 -32.23
N ILE A 157 -16.28 21.51 -32.25
CA ILE A 157 -15.39 22.34 -31.45
C ILE A 157 -15.24 23.69 -32.13
N ASN A 158 -15.53 24.76 -31.40
CA ASN A 158 -15.44 26.12 -31.91
C ASN A 158 -14.00 26.68 -31.82
N PRO A 159 -13.65 27.74 -32.56
CA PRO A 159 -12.31 28.31 -32.52
C PRO A 159 -11.91 28.83 -31.12
N LEU A 160 -12.84 29.34 -30.32
CA LEU A 160 -12.56 29.84 -28.96
C LEU A 160 -12.13 28.70 -28.02
N GLU A 161 -12.75 27.54 -28.13
CA GLU A 161 -12.40 26.31 -27.41
C GLU A 161 -11.00 25.81 -27.77
N GLN A 162 -10.63 25.86 -29.05
CA GLN A 162 -9.28 25.54 -29.50
C GLN A 162 -8.24 26.55 -28.96
N ILE A 163 -8.58 27.85 -28.98
CA ILE A 163 -7.73 28.89 -28.40
C ILE A 163 -7.57 28.68 -26.90
N ALA A 164 -8.65 28.35 -26.19
CA ALA A 164 -8.62 28.07 -24.75
C ALA A 164 -7.69 26.89 -24.42
N TYR A 165 -7.73 25.81 -25.20
CA TYR A 165 -6.80 24.68 -25.05
C TYR A 165 -5.34 25.08 -25.29
N LYS A 166 -5.07 25.88 -26.32
CA LYS A 166 -3.71 26.42 -26.59
C LYS A 166 -3.23 27.34 -25.48
N LEU A 167 -4.11 28.17 -24.93
CA LEU A 167 -3.80 29.04 -23.78
C LEU A 167 -3.52 28.22 -22.53
N TYR A 168 -4.29 27.16 -22.26
CA TYR A 168 -4.06 26.24 -21.15
C TYR A 168 -2.70 25.54 -21.26
N THR A 169 -2.40 24.95 -22.41
CA THR A 169 -1.10 24.28 -22.62
C THR A 169 0.08 25.27 -22.51
N SER A 170 -0.09 26.49 -23.03
CA SER A 170 0.87 27.59 -22.84
C SER A 170 1.00 28.01 -21.38
N TYR A 171 -0.09 28.02 -20.61
CA TYR A 171 -0.09 28.27 -19.16
C TYR A 171 0.80 27.27 -18.42
N LEU A 172 0.58 25.97 -18.66
CA LEU A 172 1.36 24.91 -18.01
C LEU A 172 2.86 24.99 -18.33
N HIS A 173 3.20 25.14 -19.62
CA HIS A 173 4.60 25.09 -20.07
C HIS A 173 5.44 26.28 -19.58
N ASN A 174 4.79 27.43 -19.36
CA ASN A 174 5.47 28.68 -19.01
C ASN A 174 5.24 29.12 -17.55
N PHE A 175 4.59 28.30 -16.72
CA PHE A 175 4.21 28.67 -15.36
C PHE A 175 5.37 29.15 -14.47
N LYS A 176 6.55 28.54 -14.60
CA LYS A 176 7.76 28.93 -13.85
C LYS A 176 8.67 29.90 -14.61
N LYS A 177 8.35 30.23 -15.87
CA LYS A 177 9.14 31.10 -16.72
C LYS A 177 8.71 32.57 -16.54
N ASP A 178 9.57 33.48 -16.97
CA ASP A 178 9.42 34.95 -17.06
C ASP A 178 8.07 35.56 -16.60
N LYS A 179 8.12 36.45 -15.61
CA LYS A 179 6.94 37.17 -15.06
C LYS A 179 6.69 38.53 -15.73
N SER A 180 7.08 38.68 -16.99
CA SER A 180 6.83 39.89 -17.78
C SER A 180 5.33 40.26 -17.80
N PRO A 181 4.98 41.55 -17.96
CA PRO A 181 3.58 42.00 -18.01
C PRO A 181 2.76 41.28 -19.08
N LYS A 182 3.35 41.02 -20.24
CA LYS A 182 2.74 40.26 -21.34
C LYS A 182 2.35 38.85 -20.89
N ARG A 183 3.21 38.17 -20.14
CA ARG A 183 2.95 36.81 -19.65
C ARG A 183 1.84 36.78 -18.60
N LYS A 184 1.86 37.72 -17.66
CA LYS A 184 0.77 37.87 -16.67
C LYS A 184 -0.58 38.09 -17.33
N TRP A 185 -0.61 38.86 -18.43
CA TRP A 185 -1.83 39.05 -19.21
C TRP A 185 -2.28 37.77 -19.91
N GLN A 186 -1.36 37.00 -20.50
CA GLN A 186 -1.67 35.68 -21.10
C GLN A 186 -2.22 34.69 -20.05
N ASP A 187 -1.63 34.64 -18.86
CA ASP A 187 -2.08 33.77 -17.77
C ASP A 187 -3.47 34.18 -17.27
N TRP A 188 -3.71 35.49 -17.13
CA TRP A 188 -5.02 36.02 -16.82
C TRP A 188 -6.06 35.64 -17.90
N LEU A 189 -5.70 35.77 -19.18
CA LEU A 189 -6.57 35.40 -20.28
C LEU A 189 -6.86 33.89 -20.27
N ALA A 190 -5.86 33.05 -20.02
CA ALA A 190 -6.04 31.61 -19.90
C ALA A 190 -7.06 31.27 -18.80
N ILE A 191 -6.96 31.90 -17.63
CA ILE A 191 -7.91 31.72 -16.52
C ILE A 191 -9.31 32.21 -16.91
N LYS A 192 -9.44 33.31 -17.66
CA LYS A 192 -10.75 33.79 -18.15
C LYS A 192 -11.38 32.86 -19.18
N MET A 193 -10.57 32.14 -19.95
CA MET A 193 -11.03 31.21 -20.99
C MET A 193 -11.37 29.81 -20.47
N VAL A 194 -11.31 29.58 -19.15
CA VAL A 194 -11.57 28.26 -18.54
C VAL A 194 -12.92 27.63 -18.93
N PRO A 195 -14.06 28.36 -18.98
CA PRO A 195 -15.32 27.77 -19.42
C PRO A 195 -15.22 27.14 -20.82
N PHE A 196 -14.47 27.77 -21.72
CA PHE A 196 -14.19 27.25 -23.06
C PHE A 196 -13.21 26.07 -23.02
N TYR A 197 -12.24 26.05 -22.12
CA TYR A 197 -11.36 24.87 -21.93
C TYR A 197 -12.16 23.63 -21.47
N PHE A 198 -13.03 23.77 -20.46
CA PHE A 198 -13.86 22.65 -20.03
C PHE A 198 -14.92 22.26 -21.06
N SER A 199 -15.46 23.21 -21.83
CA SER A 199 -16.31 22.92 -22.99
C SER A 199 -15.55 22.13 -24.05
N TYR A 200 -14.32 22.56 -24.38
CA TYR A 200 -13.42 21.85 -25.28
C TYR A 200 -13.22 20.41 -24.84
N LEU A 201 -12.85 20.18 -23.56
CA LEU A 201 -12.66 18.83 -23.03
C LEU A 201 -13.92 17.98 -23.18
N LYS A 202 -15.08 18.49 -22.77
CA LYS A 202 -16.35 17.75 -22.91
C LYS A 202 -16.61 17.37 -24.36
N LYS A 203 -16.40 18.28 -25.32
CA LYS A 203 -16.59 17.99 -26.75
C LYS A 203 -15.58 16.96 -27.27
N ARG A 204 -14.31 17.05 -26.84
CA ARG A 204 -13.28 16.05 -27.15
C ARG A 204 -13.64 14.67 -26.58
N ILE A 205 -14.22 14.60 -25.39
CA ILE A 205 -14.75 13.34 -24.85
C ILE A 205 -15.86 12.82 -25.77
N LYS A 206 -16.86 13.64 -26.09
CA LYS A 206 -17.99 13.22 -26.94
C LYS A 206 -17.55 12.70 -28.31
N GLN A 207 -16.56 13.35 -28.93
CA GLN A 207 -16.08 13.02 -30.28
C GLN A 207 -15.02 11.92 -30.31
N ASP A 208 -13.98 12.05 -29.49
CA ASP A 208 -12.75 11.25 -29.59
C ASP A 208 -12.53 10.33 -28.38
N LYS A 209 -13.40 10.41 -27.36
CA LYS A 209 -13.30 9.59 -26.14
C LYS A 209 -11.93 9.68 -25.46
N ILE A 210 -11.36 10.89 -25.45
CA ILE A 210 -10.08 11.18 -24.79
C ILE A 210 -10.11 10.78 -23.32
N LEU A 211 -8.97 10.37 -22.76
CA LEU A 211 -8.85 10.09 -21.33
C LEU A 211 -8.74 11.39 -20.56
N VAL A 212 -9.54 11.53 -19.50
CA VAL A 212 -9.56 12.73 -18.66
C VAL A 212 -9.25 12.35 -17.21
N SER A 213 -8.11 12.84 -16.72
CA SER A 213 -7.71 12.74 -15.33
C SER A 213 -8.39 13.80 -14.49
N LEU A 214 -8.91 13.35 -13.36
CA LEU A 214 -9.69 14.12 -12.43
C LEU A 214 -8.88 14.38 -11.16
N SER A 215 -9.29 15.35 -10.36
CA SER A 215 -8.58 15.73 -9.14
C SER A 215 -9.54 16.10 -8.03
N GLY A 216 -9.05 16.04 -6.79
CA GLY A 216 -9.83 16.38 -5.60
C GLY A 216 -9.11 17.36 -4.69
N ILE A 217 -9.78 17.70 -3.60
CA ILE A 217 -9.29 18.59 -2.55
C ILE A 217 -9.22 17.79 -1.24
N ASN A 218 -8.02 17.71 -0.65
CA ASN A 218 -7.85 17.08 0.66
C ASN A 218 -8.49 17.95 1.75
N VAL A 219 -9.33 17.34 2.58
CA VAL A 219 -10.00 18.01 3.69
C VAL A 219 -9.82 17.20 4.97
N LEU A 220 -9.88 17.90 6.09
CA LEU A 220 -9.81 17.34 7.44
C LEU A 220 -10.89 18.01 8.28
N GLN A 221 -11.65 17.25 9.06
CA GLN A 221 -12.55 17.81 10.08
C GLN A 221 -11.86 17.77 11.43
N LYS A 222 -11.75 18.93 12.09
CA LYS A 222 -11.19 19.01 13.45
C LYS A 222 -12.01 19.97 14.30
N ASN A 223 -12.45 19.50 15.47
CA ASN A 223 -13.24 20.29 16.44
C ASN A 223 -14.47 20.98 15.80
N GLY A 224 -15.14 20.30 14.86
CA GLY A 224 -16.29 20.84 14.13
C GLY A 224 -15.95 21.83 13.01
N GLU A 225 -14.68 22.18 12.79
CA GLU A 225 -14.23 23.02 11.69
C GLU A 225 -13.64 22.19 10.54
N TRP A 226 -13.94 22.57 9.30
CA TRP A 226 -13.31 22.00 8.11
C TRP A 226 -12.02 22.73 7.77
N LEU A 227 -10.95 21.96 7.63
CA LEU A 227 -9.60 22.39 7.29
C LEU A 227 -9.19 21.79 5.94
N THR A 228 -8.20 22.42 5.30
CA THR A 228 -7.43 21.82 4.21
C THR A 228 -5.94 22.00 4.48
N PHE A 229 -5.12 21.27 3.75
CA PHE A 229 -3.68 21.20 3.95
C PHE A 229 -2.94 22.20 3.07
N LEU A 230 -1.75 22.60 3.49
CA LEU A 230 -0.85 23.47 2.71
C LEU A 230 0.37 22.72 2.15
N GLY A 231 0.42 21.39 2.28
CA GLY A 231 1.60 20.57 1.94
C GLY A 231 2.77 20.80 2.90
N ASP A 232 3.87 20.09 2.79
CA ASP A 232 5.18 20.48 3.34
C ASP A 232 6.24 19.62 2.65
N GLU A 233 7.32 20.20 2.12
CA GLU A 233 8.30 19.44 1.33
C GLU A 233 9.06 18.41 2.17
N LYS A 234 9.45 18.78 3.40
CA LYS A 234 10.25 17.91 4.27
C LYS A 234 9.40 16.76 4.80
N ILE A 235 8.14 17.03 5.10
CA ILE A 235 7.24 16.01 5.66
C ILE A 235 6.65 15.15 4.54
N ASP A 236 6.37 15.70 3.35
CA ASP A 236 5.91 14.94 2.17
C ASP A 236 6.99 13.98 1.62
N THR A 237 8.27 14.31 1.79
CA THR A 237 9.37 13.43 1.38
C THR A 237 9.60 12.27 2.35
N THR A 238 9.49 12.51 3.66
CA THR A 238 9.78 11.50 4.68
C THR A 238 8.56 10.70 5.13
N TYR A 239 7.44 11.37 5.45
CA TYR A 239 6.29 10.76 6.13
C TYR A 239 5.03 10.69 5.24
N ARG A 240 4.90 11.58 4.24
CA ARG A 240 3.69 11.75 3.39
C ARG A 240 2.38 12.03 4.13
N ASP A 241 2.46 12.39 5.41
CA ASP A 241 1.27 12.59 6.23
C ASP A 241 0.70 14.02 6.13
N ILE A 242 1.54 15.05 5.89
CA ILE A 242 1.04 16.40 5.56
C ILE A 242 0.81 16.49 4.05
N LEU A 243 -0.44 16.30 3.66
CA LEU A 243 -0.85 16.29 2.26
C LEU A 243 -0.76 17.68 1.62
N CYS A 244 -0.62 17.74 0.29
CA CYS A 244 -0.94 18.97 -0.45
C CYS A 244 -2.46 19.23 -0.39
N PRO A 245 -2.97 20.45 -0.65
CA PRO A 245 -4.42 20.69 -0.67
C PRO A 245 -5.15 19.90 -1.76
N PHE A 246 -4.46 19.41 -2.79
CA PHE A 246 -5.06 18.75 -3.94
C PHE A 246 -4.53 17.32 -4.14
N ASN A 247 -5.38 16.43 -4.68
CA ASN A 247 -5.14 14.99 -4.82
C ASN A 247 -5.64 14.45 -6.18
N GLY A 248 -5.26 13.21 -6.55
CA GLY A 248 -5.91 12.42 -7.62
C GLY A 248 -5.28 12.48 -9.01
N VAL A 249 -4.26 13.31 -9.19
CA VAL A 249 -3.68 13.60 -10.50
C VAL A 249 -3.07 12.36 -11.15
N ARG A 250 -3.57 12.08 -12.36
CA ARG A 250 -3.21 10.93 -13.23
C ARG A 250 -3.58 9.56 -12.65
N ASP A 251 -4.19 9.50 -11.47
CA ASP A 251 -4.60 8.26 -10.80
C ASP A 251 -6.07 7.92 -11.09
N LEU A 252 -6.95 8.93 -11.02
CA LEU A 252 -8.38 8.74 -11.28
C LEU A 252 -8.77 9.33 -12.64
N PHE A 253 -9.15 8.49 -13.59
CA PHE A 253 -9.59 8.88 -14.92
C PHE A 253 -10.59 7.88 -15.53
N PHE A 254 -11.38 8.37 -16.47
CA PHE A 254 -12.26 7.53 -17.28
C PHE A 254 -11.47 6.81 -18.38
N PHE A 255 -11.83 5.57 -18.65
CA PHE A 255 -11.22 4.76 -19.71
C PHE A 255 -12.24 3.87 -20.40
N GLU A 256 -11.91 3.43 -21.62
CA GLU A 256 -12.64 2.38 -22.31
C GLU A 256 -12.10 1.02 -21.85
N VAL A 257 -13.00 0.12 -21.46
CA VAL A 257 -12.63 -1.22 -20.98
C VAL A 257 -12.06 -2.02 -22.14
N SER A 258 -10.79 -2.43 -22.02
CA SER A 258 -10.05 -3.18 -23.02
C SER A 258 -8.85 -3.87 -22.38
N GLU A 259 -8.23 -4.82 -23.09
CA GLU A 259 -7.00 -5.49 -22.63
C GLU A 259 -5.81 -4.52 -22.43
N GLU A 260 -5.81 -3.38 -23.12
CA GLU A 260 -4.80 -2.31 -23.00
C GLU A 260 -4.97 -1.43 -21.76
N MET A 261 -6.14 -1.47 -21.10
CA MET A 261 -6.49 -0.58 -19.98
C MET A 261 -6.59 -1.38 -18.67
N THR A 262 -5.49 -2.02 -18.31
CA THR A 262 -5.36 -2.92 -17.15
C THR A 262 -4.34 -2.39 -16.14
N TYR A 263 -4.47 -2.82 -14.88
CA TYR A 263 -3.56 -2.46 -13.81
C TYR A 263 -2.45 -3.50 -13.65
N GLN A 264 -1.24 -3.02 -13.36
CA GLN A 264 -0.12 -3.87 -12.98
C GLN A 264 0.53 -3.33 -11.70
N ALA A 265 1.20 -4.21 -10.98
CA ALA A 265 1.97 -3.85 -9.80
C ALA A 265 3.15 -2.93 -10.15
N CYS A 266 3.26 -1.85 -9.40
CA CYS A 266 4.36 -0.88 -9.43
C CYS A 266 5.07 -0.91 -8.07
N TYR A 267 6.32 -1.34 -8.10
CA TYR A 267 7.15 -1.54 -6.91
C TYR A 267 7.93 -0.27 -6.60
N LEU A 268 7.77 0.27 -5.40
CA LEU A 268 8.39 1.51 -4.96
C LEU A 268 9.22 1.27 -3.68
N PRO A 269 10.53 1.01 -3.80
CA PRO A 269 11.42 0.97 -2.64
C PRO A 269 11.65 2.41 -2.17
N LYS A 270 11.18 2.77 -0.97
CA LYS A 270 11.33 4.15 -0.46
C LYS A 270 12.45 4.29 0.56
N ALA A 271 12.48 3.42 1.57
CA ALA A 271 13.46 3.38 2.64
C ALA A 271 13.50 1.97 3.28
N PRO A 272 14.59 1.57 3.97
CA PRO A 272 14.64 0.29 4.69
C PRO A 272 13.41 0.12 5.61
N GLY A 273 12.71 -1.02 5.51
CA GLY A 273 11.50 -1.29 6.28
C GLY A 273 10.23 -0.54 5.82
N TYR A 274 10.28 0.26 4.76
CA TYR A 274 9.12 0.96 4.19
C TYR A 274 9.09 0.83 2.66
N ASN A 275 8.49 -0.27 2.20
CA ASN A 275 8.27 -0.53 0.78
C ASN A 275 6.79 -0.40 0.43
N GLN A 276 6.52 -0.03 -0.83
CA GLN A 276 5.16 0.01 -1.34
C GLN A 276 4.98 -0.77 -2.64
N VAL A 277 3.85 -1.46 -2.74
CA VAL A 277 3.36 -2.00 -4.01
C VAL A 277 2.03 -1.33 -4.31
N LEU A 278 1.98 -0.60 -5.43
CA LEU A 278 0.80 0.11 -5.90
C LEU A 278 0.26 -0.55 -7.17
N GLU A 279 -1.03 -0.39 -7.42
CA GLU A 279 -1.65 -0.67 -8.70
C GLU A 279 -1.52 0.56 -9.62
N VAL A 280 -0.96 0.39 -10.82
CA VAL A 280 -0.88 1.46 -11.82
C VAL A 280 -1.46 0.96 -13.13
N MET A 281 -2.34 1.75 -13.74
CA MET A 281 -2.83 1.48 -15.08
C MET A 281 -1.78 1.92 -16.11
N PHE A 282 -1.20 0.97 -16.82
CA PHE A 282 -0.23 1.24 -17.88
C PHE A 282 -0.95 1.47 -19.20
N HIS A 283 -0.82 2.67 -19.78
CA HIS A 283 -1.40 2.99 -21.08
C HIS A 283 -0.50 3.98 -21.86
N ASN A 284 -0.58 3.95 -23.19
CA ASN A 284 0.13 4.87 -24.09
C ASN A 284 -0.71 6.13 -24.46
N LYS A 285 -1.97 6.18 -24.04
CA LYS A 285 -2.90 7.26 -24.37
C LYS A 285 -2.59 8.56 -23.62
N LYS A 286 -2.81 9.71 -24.25
CA LYS A 286 -2.63 11.02 -23.62
C LYS A 286 -3.76 11.31 -22.62
N LEU A 287 -3.40 11.53 -21.36
CA LEU A 287 -4.30 12.02 -20.32
C LEU A 287 -4.44 13.56 -20.37
N PHE A 288 -5.68 14.03 -20.41
CA PHE A 288 -6.06 15.44 -20.33
C PHE A 288 -6.52 15.80 -18.92
N ASP A 289 -6.35 17.06 -18.52
CA ASP A 289 -6.56 17.47 -17.14
C ASP A 289 -7.98 18.03 -16.94
N GLY A 290 -8.82 17.31 -16.18
CA GLY A 290 -10.27 17.50 -16.02
C GLY A 290 -10.73 18.31 -14.79
N GLY A 291 -9.81 18.84 -14.01
CA GLY A 291 -10.15 19.76 -12.91
C GLY A 291 -10.54 19.08 -11.59
N LEU A 292 -10.96 19.92 -10.64
CA LEU A 292 -11.38 19.53 -9.30
C LEU A 292 -12.84 19.05 -9.31
N ILE A 293 -13.09 17.82 -8.84
CA ILE A 293 -14.40 17.17 -8.87
C ILE A 293 -14.76 16.35 -7.62
N TRP A 294 -13.91 16.28 -6.59
CA TRP A 294 -14.27 15.66 -5.29
C TRP A 294 -13.59 16.34 -4.10
N PHE A 295 -14.13 16.10 -2.91
CA PHE A 295 -13.41 16.24 -1.64
C PHE A 295 -12.85 14.87 -1.22
N HIS A 296 -11.57 14.83 -0.87
CA HIS A 296 -10.88 13.61 -0.47
C HIS A 296 -10.83 13.55 1.06
N LEU A 297 -11.53 12.56 1.61
CA LEU A 297 -11.82 12.39 3.03
C LEU A 297 -10.89 11.39 3.71
N ARG A 298 -9.86 10.87 3.01
CA ARG A 298 -8.84 10.01 3.62
C ARG A 298 -8.35 10.52 4.99
N PRO A 299 -8.08 11.83 5.18
CA PRO A 299 -7.62 12.32 6.47
C PRO A 299 -8.63 12.23 7.61
N CYS A 300 -9.91 12.09 7.27
CA CYS A 300 -10.99 11.93 8.22
C CYS A 300 -11.29 10.45 8.55
N LEU A 301 -10.62 9.49 7.90
CA LEU A 301 -10.80 8.06 8.20
C LEU A 301 -10.37 7.76 9.64
N GLN A 302 -11.14 6.93 10.34
CA GLN A 302 -10.89 6.64 11.75
C GLN A 302 -9.47 6.13 11.97
N LYS A 303 -8.98 5.26 11.08
CA LYS A 303 -7.62 4.68 11.12
C LYS A 303 -6.48 5.70 10.98
N HIS A 304 -6.76 6.91 10.52
CA HIS A 304 -5.77 7.98 10.38
C HIS A 304 -5.94 9.11 11.41
N THR A 305 -6.91 9.01 12.31
CA THR A 305 -7.23 10.06 13.30
C THR A 305 -6.02 10.45 14.12
N GLU A 306 -5.29 9.47 14.68
CA GLU A 306 -4.10 9.73 15.51
C GLU A 306 -2.97 10.39 14.72
N THR A 307 -2.72 9.93 13.49
CA THR A 307 -1.72 10.51 12.59
C THR A 307 -2.01 11.98 12.32
N TYR A 308 -3.24 12.31 11.90
CA TYR A 308 -3.59 13.70 11.58
C TYR A 308 -3.75 14.56 12.82
N GLN A 309 -4.11 13.98 13.97
CA GLN A 309 -4.09 14.67 15.26
C GLN A 309 -2.67 15.10 15.64
N TYR A 310 -1.72 14.17 15.58
CA TYR A 310 -0.31 14.44 15.85
C TYR A 310 0.22 15.57 14.97
N TRP A 311 -0.04 15.50 13.65
CA TRP A 311 0.45 16.52 12.74
C TRP A 311 -0.25 17.87 12.89
N TYR A 312 -1.54 17.89 13.22
CA TYR A 312 -2.25 19.12 13.55
C TYR A 312 -1.62 19.81 14.76
N GLU A 313 -1.26 19.07 15.81
CA GLU A 313 -0.59 19.61 17.01
C GLU A 313 0.85 20.03 16.76
N LYS A 314 1.60 19.27 15.95
CA LYS A 314 3.02 19.52 15.66
C LYS A 314 3.25 20.63 14.63
N ALA A 315 2.33 20.81 13.69
CA ALA A 315 2.51 21.66 12.51
C ALA A 315 1.19 22.36 12.11
N GLU A 316 0.51 22.97 13.08
CA GLU A 316 -0.79 23.63 12.89
C GLU A 316 -0.79 24.66 11.74
N ASP A 317 0.33 25.35 11.51
CA ASP A 317 0.48 26.35 10.44
C ASP A 317 0.44 25.75 9.02
N ARG A 318 0.55 24.42 8.89
CA ARG A 318 0.37 23.67 7.64
C ARG A 318 -1.09 23.35 7.33
N PHE A 319 -2.01 23.76 8.20
CA PHE A 319 -3.45 23.62 8.02
C PHE A 319 -4.09 25.00 7.86
N ILE A 320 -5.15 25.08 7.07
CA ILE A 320 -5.91 26.31 6.89
C ILE A 320 -7.42 26.01 6.90
N PRO A 321 -8.21 26.77 7.69
CA PRO A 321 -9.67 26.70 7.60
C PRO A 321 -10.18 26.88 6.19
N VAL A 322 -11.13 26.03 5.78
CA VAL A 322 -11.78 26.09 4.47
C VAL A 322 -12.37 27.48 4.21
N GLU A 323 -12.93 28.13 5.25
CA GLU A 323 -13.45 29.49 5.20
C GLU A 323 -12.41 30.55 4.83
N LYS A 324 -11.16 30.37 5.28
CA LYS A 324 -10.03 31.24 4.92
C LYS A 324 -9.45 30.84 3.56
N PHE A 325 -9.39 29.54 3.27
CA PHE A 325 -8.92 29.00 2.02
C PHE A 325 -9.73 29.55 0.85
N LYS A 326 -11.06 29.45 0.86
CA LYS A 326 -11.94 29.91 -0.23
C LYS A 326 -11.80 31.41 -0.56
N LYS A 327 -11.44 32.22 0.44
CA LYS A 327 -11.23 33.69 0.28
C LYS A 327 -9.87 34.02 -0.33
N CYS A 328 -8.90 33.12 -0.24
CA CYS A 328 -7.57 33.32 -0.79
C CYS A 328 -7.55 33.04 -2.31
N ASN A 329 -6.71 33.77 -3.03
CA ASN A 329 -6.33 33.38 -4.39
C ASN A 329 -5.03 32.58 -4.32
N TYR A 330 -4.68 31.88 -5.41
CA TYR A 330 -3.49 31.03 -5.44
C TYR A 330 -2.21 31.77 -5.05
N SER A 331 -2.01 32.99 -5.55
CA SER A 331 -0.82 33.79 -5.22
C SER A 331 -0.73 34.16 -3.74
N LYS A 332 -1.87 34.41 -3.07
CA LYS A 332 -1.92 34.66 -1.62
C LYS A 332 -1.58 33.39 -0.85
N LEU A 333 -2.13 32.23 -1.25
CA LEU A 333 -1.77 30.94 -0.64
C LEU A 333 -0.27 30.67 -0.77
N LYS A 334 0.29 30.85 -1.97
CA LYS A 334 1.71 30.63 -2.23
C LYS A 334 2.63 31.53 -1.41
N ARG A 335 2.36 32.84 -1.38
CA ARG A 335 3.27 33.84 -0.79
C ARG A 335 3.06 34.10 0.70
N ARG A 336 1.81 34.00 1.18
CA ARG A 336 1.46 34.39 2.56
C ARG A 336 1.14 33.20 3.46
N LYS A 337 0.91 32.02 2.87
CA LYS A 337 0.58 30.78 3.59
C LYS A 337 1.57 29.65 3.27
N ASN A 338 2.69 29.97 2.60
CA ASN A 338 3.75 29.01 2.27
C ASN A 338 3.23 27.71 1.66
N LEU A 339 2.25 27.82 0.75
CA LEU A 339 1.66 26.66 0.08
C LEU A 339 2.72 25.87 -0.69
N PHE A 340 2.82 24.59 -0.36
CA PHE A 340 3.63 23.61 -1.05
C PHE A 340 2.76 22.70 -1.92
N ILE A 341 3.22 22.49 -3.15
CA ILE A 341 2.69 21.52 -4.10
C ILE A 341 3.88 20.97 -4.86
N ARG A 342 3.93 19.65 -5.08
CA ARG A 342 4.99 19.03 -5.89
C ARG A 342 5.11 19.70 -7.25
N SER A 343 6.36 20.02 -7.58
CA SER A 343 6.70 21.02 -8.60
C SER A 343 6.20 20.69 -10.02
N ARG A 344 5.94 19.41 -10.32
CA ARG A 344 5.43 18.93 -11.62
C ARG A 344 3.93 19.15 -11.85
N PHE A 345 3.13 19.31 -10.78
CA PHE A 345 1.67 19.46 -10.87
C PHE A 345 1.18 20.85 -10.46
N GLU A 346 2.09 21.68 -9.93
CA GLU A 346 1.77 23.00 -9.38
C GLU A 346 1.05 23.91 -10.37
N SER A 347 1.51 23.96 -11.62
CA SER A 347 0.91 24.81 -12.66
C SER A 347 -0.55 24.45 -12.92
N MET A 348 -0.82 23.17 -13.10
CA MET A 348 -2.17 22.66 -13.33
C MET A 348 -3.08 22.93 -12.13
N PHE A 349 -2.65 22.65 -10.90
CA PHE A 349 -3.46 22.92 -9.72
C PHE A 349 -3.69 24.42 -9.49
N SER A 350 -2.69 25.24 -9.78
CA SER A 350 -2.83 26.69 -9.77
C SER A 350 -3.92 27.16 -10.73
N TYR A 351 -3.94 26.61 -11.94
CA TYR A 351 -4.97 26.89 -12.95
C TYR A 351 -6.35 26.45 -12.47
N PHE A 352 -6.50 25.19 -12.04
CA PHE A 352 -7.77 24.65 -11.56
C PHE A 352 -8.33 25.39 -10.37
N TYR A 353 -7.50 25.64 -9.35
CA TYR A 353 -7.94 26.38 -8.18
C TYR A 353 -8.36 27.81 -8.54
N SER A 354 -7.56 28.50 -9.35
CA SER A 354 -7.88 29.87 -9.78
C SER A 354 -9.21 29.94 -10.53
N ALA A 355 -9.52 28.89 -11.29
CA ALA A 355 -10.71 28.83 -12.12
C ALA A 355 -11.96 28.33 -11.41
N GLN A 356 -11.84 27.28 -10.59
CA GLN A 356 -12.97 26.57 -9.99
C GLN A 356 -13.25 27.01 -8.55
N ARG A 357 -12.39 27.79 -7.88
CA ARG A 357 -12.54 28.09 -6.43
C ARG A 357 -13.91 28.58 -5.99
N HIS A 358 -14.61 29.32 -6.87
CA HIS A 358 -15.92 29.91 -6.60
C HIS A 358 -17.09 28.98 -6.97
N SER A 359 -16.83 27.92 -7.74
CA SER A 359 -17.82 26.92 -8.15
C SER A 359 -17.69 25.60 -7.38
N ILE A 360 -16.74 25.49 -6.44
CA ILE A 360 -16.63 24.32 -5.58
C ILE A 360 -17.87 24.27 -4.66
N PRO A 361 -18.58 23.13 -4.59
CA PRO A 361 -19.80 23.00 -3.79
C PRO A 361 -19.47 22.77 -2.30
N TRP A 362 -18.90 23.77 -1.62
CA TRP A 362 -18.50 23.68 -0.20
C TRP A 362 -19.66 23.29 0.74
N ARG A 363 -20.90 23.64 0.38
CA ARG A 363 -22.11 23.25 1.13
C ARG A 363 -22.27 21.75 1.30
N THR A 364 -21.74 20.95 0.37
CA THR A 364 -21.76 19.49 0.48
C THR A 364 -21.00 19.02 1.72
N LEU A 365 -19.91 19.70 2.10
CA LEU A 365 -19.18 19.44 3.35
C LEU A 365 -19.88 20.03 4.57
N GLU A 366 -20.48 21.22 4.46
CA GLU A 366 -21.16 21.88 5.59
C GLU A 366 -22.39 21.11 6.07
N ASN A 367 -23.15 20.53 5.13
CA ASN A 367 -24.32 19.71 5.42
C ASN A 367 -23.94 18.31 5.93
N TRP A 368 -22.72 17.86 5.61
CA TRP A 368 -22.21 16.60 6.10
C TRP A 368 -21.57 16.84 7.47
N ARG A 369 -22.27 16.44 8.52
CA ARG A 369 -21.65 16.27 9.83
C ARG A 369 -21.28 14.80 9.94
N GLN A 370 -20.03 14.53 10.32
CA GLN A 370 -19.73 13.25 10.93
C GLN A 370 -20.67 13.17 12.13
N GLU A 371 -21.70 12.31 12.07
CA GLU A 371 -22.28 11.84 13.32
C GLU A 371 -21.09 11.31 14.09
N GLU A 372 -20.83 11.86 15.27
CA GLU A 372 -19.83 11.31 16.16
C GLU A 372 -20.29 9.88 16.47
N SER A 373 -19.92 8.91 15.62
CA SER A 373 -19.77 7.52 16.02
C SER A 373 -18.53 7.45 16.93
N GLN A 374 -18.57 8.24 17.99
CA GLN A 374 -17.68 8.16 19.13
C GLN A 374 -18.26 7.07 20.03
N GLU A 375 -18.14 5.82 19.62
CA GLU A 375 -17.53 4.92 20.58
C GLU A 375 -16.06 5.30 20.63
N LYS A 376 -15.73 6.29 21.47
CA LYS A 376 -14.36 6.46 21.92
C LYS A 376 -13.96 5.10 22.48
N MET A 377 -13.02 4.44 21.82
CA MET A 377 -12.47 3.16 22.29
C MET A 377 -12.08 3.35 23.76
N SER A 378 -12.77 2.66 24.65
CA SER A 378 -12.39 2.64 26.06
C SER A 378 -10.97 2.10 26.15
N SER A 379 -10.11 2.79 26.90
CA SER A 379 -8.75 2.29 27.16
C SER A 379 -8.75 0.89 27.79
N LEU A 380 -9.83 0.54 28.49
CA LEU A 380 -10.06 -0.77 29.08
C LEU A 380 -10.29 -1.85 28.00
N ASP A 381 -11.07 -1.54 26.96
CA ASP A 381 -11.38 -2.47 25.88
C ASP A 381 -10.16 -2.70 24.96
N LEU A 382 -9.39 -1.64 24.70
CA LEU A 382 -8.13 -1.74 23.95
C LEU A 382 -7.16 -2.72 24.62
N GLY A 383 -6.94 -2.59 25.94
CA GLY A 383 -6.04 -3.47 26.69
C GLY A 383 -6.52 -4.92 26.72
N LYS A 384 -7.82 -5.13 26.94
CA LYS A 384 -8.45 -6.45 26.95
C LYS A 384 -8.26 -7.18 25.62
N TYR A 385 -8.64 -6.55 24.50
CA TYR A 385 -8.60 -7.21 23.19
C TYR A 385 -7.18 -7.36 22.64
N LYS A 386 -6.24 -6.51 23.08
CA LYS A 386 -4.81 -6.72 22.80
C LYS A 386 -4.29 -8.02 23.41
N ILE A 387 -4.57 -8.27 24.70
CA ILE A 387 -4.17 -9.51 25.38
C ILE A 387 -4.87 -10.73 24.76
N GLU A 388 -6.16 -10.59 24.42
CA GLU A 388 -6.94 -11.61 23.74
C GLU A 388 -6.28 -11.98 22.39
N PHE A 389 -5.94 -10.98 21.57
CA PHE A 389 -5.24 -11.18 20.30
C PHE A 389 -3.90 -11.89 20.48
N ASP A 390 -3.04 -11.39 21.37
CA ASP A 390 -1.69 -11.93 21.59
C ASP A 390 -1.73 -13.41 22.04
N THR A 391 -2.80 -13.81 22.76
CA THR A 391 -3.01 -15.20 23.19
C THR A 391 -3.51 -16.07 22.04
N ILE A 392 -4.56 -15.63 21.34
CA ILE A 392 -5.22 -16.40 20.29
C ILE A 392 -4.29 -16.61 19.10
N ILE A 393 -3.58 -15.57 18.66
CA ILE A 393 -2.76 -15.63 17.46
C ILE A 393 -1.59 -16.60 17.61
N GLN A 394 -0.96 -16.64 18.79
CA GLN A 394 0.10 -17.61 19.02
C GLN A 394 -0.39 -19.05 18.91
N GLU A 395 -1.54 -19.36 19.51
CA GLU A 395 -2.11 -20.71 19.45
C GLU A 395 -2.57 -21.06 18.03
N TYR A 396 -3.15 -20.09 17.33
CA TYR A 396 -3.64 -20.26 15.98
C TYR A 396 -2.50 -20.56 15.00
N ILE A 397 -1.41 -19.77 15.06
CA ILE A 397 -0.22 -20.01 14.21
C ILE A 397 0.42 -21.36 14.55
N ARG A 398 0.55 -21.71 15.85
CA ARG A 398 1.09 -23.02 16.25
C ARG A 398 0.26 -24.17 15.70
N THR A 399 -1.05 -24.06 15.80
CA THR A 399 -1.98 -25.06 15.26
C THR A 399 -1.83 -25.18 13.75
N ALA A 400 -1.80 -24.06 13.02
CA ALA A 400 -1.62 -24.06 11.56
C ALA A 400 -0.29 -24.71 11.14
N ILE A 401 0.81 -24.37 11.81
CA ILE A 401 2.13 -24.98 11.56
C ILE A 401 2.12 -26.47 11.91
N GLN A 402 1.45 -26.87 13.00
CA GLN A 402 1.34 -28.28 13.40
C GLN A 402 0.50 -29.09 12.40
N GLU A 403 -0.63 -28.56 11.94
CA GLU A 403 -1.45 -29.19 10.91
C GLU A 403 -0.67 -29.37 9.62
N TYR A 404 0.21 -28.42 9.28
CA TYR A 404 1.10 -28.52 8.13
C TYR A 404 2.16 -29.61 8.31
N GLU A 405 2.82 -29.65 9.47
CA GLU A 405 3.82 -30.67 9.81
C GLU A 405 3.24 -32.09 9.76
N VAL A 406 2.00 -32.28 10.22
CA VAL A 406 1.33 -33.59 10.21
C VAL A 406 1.05 -34.09 8.78
N ARG A 407 0.85 -33.18 7.82
CA ARG A 407 0.63 -33.56 6.42
C ARG A 407 1.90 -34.11 5.77
N ASP A 408 3.06 -33.56 6.13
CA ASP A 408 4.37 -34.03 5.70
C ASP A 408 5.48 -33.35 6.52
N THR A 409 6.12 -34.11 7.41
CA THR A 409 7.15 -33.59 8.33
C THR A 409 8.38 -33.08 7.58
N LEU A 410 8.66 -33.59 6.38
CA LEU A 410 9.78 -33.11 5.59
C LEU A 410 9.54 -31.68 5.13
N ARG A 411 8.30 -31.22 4.95
CA ARG A 411 8.07 -29.88 4.38
C ARG A 411 8.62 -28.71 5.20
N LEU A 412 8.75 -28.87 6.51
CA LEU A 412 9.36 -27.87 7.42
C LEU A 412 10.84 -28.14 7.73
N MET A 413 11.48 -28.99 6.94
CA MET A 413 12.90 -29.30 7.08
C MET A 413 13.71 -28.66 5.95
N LEU A 414 14.91 -28.17 6.29
CA LEU A 414 15.95 -27.81 5.33
C LEU A 414 17.18 -28.64 5.65
N GLY A 415 17.43 -29.68 4.85
CA GLY A 415 18.36 -30.74 5.23
C GLY A 415 17.91 -31.42 6.53
N ASN A 416 18.75 -31.37 7.55
CA ASN A 416 18.45 -31.92 8.88
C ASN A 416 17.89 -30.88 9.85
N HIS A 417 17.69 -29.65 9.41
CA HIS A 417 17.25 -28.55 10.28
C HIS A 417 15.75 -28.36 10.22
N SER A 418 15.11 -28.31 11.38
CA SER A 418 13.70 -27.90 11.47
C SER A 418 13.59 -26.37 11.46
N ILE A 419 12.76 -25.83 10.58
CA ILE A 419 12.50 -24.38 10.52
C ILE A 419 11.23 -23.96 11.28
N LYS A 420 10.60 -24.87 12.05
CA LYS A 420 9.30 -24.65 12.71
C LYS A 420 9.25 -23.39 13.56
N ASN A 421 10.25 -23.19 14.42
CA ASN A 421 10.28 -22.03 15.33
C ASN A 421 10.57 -20.73 14.60
N ALA A 422 11.49 -20.76 13.64
CA ALA A 422 11.79 -19.60 12.80
C ALA A 422 10.54 -19.20 11.99
N LEU A 423 9.85 -20.17 11.39
CA LEU A 423 8.61 -19.94 10.65
C LEU A 423 7.50 -19.38 11.55
N PHE A 424 7.38 -19.88 12.79
CA PHE A 424 6.44 -19.32 13.77
C PHE A 424 6.71 -17.83 14.02
N VAL A 425 7.96 -17.45 14.30
CA VAL A 425 8.33 -16.05 14.54
C VAL A 425 8.17 -15.20 13.28
N TYR A 426 8.48 -15.77 12.11
CA TYR A 426 8.29 -15.15 10.80
C TYR A 426 6.81 -14.79 10.62
N ILE A 427 5.91 -15.78 10.67
CA ILE A 427 4.46 -15.61 10.52
C ILE A 427 3.89 -14.64 11.57
N LEU A 428 4.30 -14.78 12.83
CA LEU A 428 3.85 -13.91 13.92
C LEU A 428 4.17 -12.44 13.63
N SER A 429 5.37 -12.15 13.10
CA SER A 429 5.78 -10.78 12.78
C SER A 429 4.89 -10.10 11.74
N PHE A 430 4.32 -10.85 10.79
CA PHE A 430 3.35 -10.33 9.82
C PHE A 430 2.00 -10.07 10.45
N ILE A 431 1.48 -11.07 11.16
CA ILE A 431 0.13 -11.05 11.70
C ILE A 431 0.00 -10.00 12.81
N SER A 432 1.07 -9.69 13.54
CA SER A 432 1.06 -8.63 14.56
C SER A 432 0.55 -7.27 14.03
N LYS A 433 0.66 -6.99 12.71
CA LYS A 433 0.11 -5.78 12.09
C LYS A 433 -1.42 -5.76 12.04
N GLU A 434 -2.07 -6.92 12.03
CA GLU A 434 -3.54 -7.06 12.02
C GLU A 434 -4.17 -6.82 13.40
N GLN A 435 -3.36 -6.62 14.47
CA GLN A 435 -3.83 -6.45 15.84
C GLN A 435 -4.89 -5.35 15.97
N MET A 436 -4.68 -4.19 15.34
CA MET A 436 -5.62 -3.08 15.46
C MET A 436 -6.95 -3.36 14.75
N ASP A 437 -6.92 -4.07 13.63
CA ASP A 437 -8.13 -4.43 12.90
C ASP A 437 -8.91 -5.52 13.65
N TYR A 438 -8.21 -6.47 14.28
CA TYR A 438 -8.82 -7.41 15.23
C TYR A 438 -9.49 -6.68 16.39
N ILE A 439 -8.79 -5.75 17.05
CA ILE A 439 -9.34 -5.01 18.20
C ILE A 439 -10.59 -4.23 17.80
N ARG A 440 -10.56 -3.53 16.66
CA ARG A 440 -11.73 -2.79 16.15
C ARG A 440 -12.92 -3.72 15.86
N SER A 441 -12.66 -4.86 15.24
CA SER A 441 -13.68 -5.88 14.95
C SER A 441 -14.33 -6.40 16.25
N ARG A 442 -13.51 -6.69 17.28
CA ARG A 442 -14.01 -7.14 18.60
C ARG A 442 -14.83 -6.06 19.31
N ILE A 443 -14.42 -4.80 19.23
CA ILE A 443 -15.18 -3.67 19.79
C ILE A 443 -16.53 -3.53 19.08
N ALA A 444 -16.57 -3.72 17.77
CA ALA A 444 -17.80 -3.75 16.98
C ALA A 444 -18.70 -4.97 17.24
N GLY A 445 -18.37 -5.82 18.22
CA GLY A 445 -19.18 -6.96 18.66
C GLY A 445 -19.03 -8.23 17.80
N LYS A 446 -18.07 -8.26 16.87
CA LYS A 446 -17.78 -9.43 16.03
C LYS A 446 -17.16 -10.55 16.84
N SER A 447 -17.43 -11.81 16.51
CA SER A 447 -16.81 -13.02 17.11
C SER A 447 -15.29 -13.08 16.90
N ILE A 448 -14.60 -14.00 17.59
CA ILE A 448 -13.17 -14.23 17.38
C ILE A 448 -12.94 -14.71 15.95
N GLU A 449 -13.76 -15.65 15.49
CA GLU A 449 -13.70 -16.27 14.18
C GLU A 449 -13.84 -15.23 13.05
N GLU A 450 -14.76 -14.28 13.19
CA GLU A 450 -14.89 -13.15 12.27
C GLU A 450 -13.67 -12.23 12.32
N SER A 451 -13.14 -11.93 13.50
CA SER A 451 -12.01 -11.01 13.67
C SER A 451 -10.66 -11.57 13.21
N ILE A 452 -10.47 -12.89 13.18
CA ILE A 452 -9.25 -13.54 12.65
C ILE A 452 -9.38 -13.99 11.19
N HIS A 453 -10.47 -13.65 10.51
CA HIS A 453 -10.73 -14.11 9.14
C HIS A 453 -9.59 -13.73 8.18
N ASN A 454 -9.08 -12.50 8.26
CA ASN A 454 -7.92 -12.03 7.48
C ASN A 454 -6.70 -12.92 7.67
N ILE A 455 -6.45 -13.31 8.93
CA ILE A 455 -5.30 -14.09 9.35
C ILE A 455 -5.44 -15.52 8.84
N SER A 456 -6.64 -16.09 8.94
CA SER A 456 -6.96 -17.38 8.32
C SER A 456 -6.72 -17.36 6.82
N ASN A 457 -7.20 -16.32 6.11
CA ASN A 457 -7.00 -16.19 4.66
C ASN A 457 -5.51 -16.05 4.29
N PHE A 458 -4.74 -15.29 5.07
CA PHE A 458 -3.29 -15.19 4.88
C PHE A 458 -2.59 -16.55 5.05
N LEU A 459 -2.91 -17.31 6.10
CA LEU A 459 -2.30 -18.62 6.35
C LEU A 459 -2.73 -19.67 5.31
N ASN A 460 -3.95 -19.56 4.78
CA ASN A 460 -4.46 -20.45 3.74
C ASN A 460 -3.95 -20.08 2.33
N HIS A 461 -3.50 -18.84 2.12
CA HIS A 461 -2.98 -18.38 0.83
C HIS A 461 -1.72 -19.15 0.42
N PHE A 462 -0.83 -19.46 1.37
CA PHE A 462 0.41 -20.16 1.06
C PHE A 462 0.12 -21.45 0.29
N GLU A 463 0.53 -21.47 -0.99
CA GLU A 463 0.38 -22.64 -1.83
C GLU A 463 1.39 -23.68 -1.36
N TRP A 464 0.91 -24.60 -0.55
CA TRP A 464 1.68 -25.71 -0.03
C TRP A 464 1.90 -26.76 -1.13
N ILE A 465 2.63 -26.39 -2.19
CA ILE A 465 2.80 -27.16 -3.42
C ILE A 465 3.22 -28.60 -3.10
N GLU A 466 2.42 -29.54 -3.59
CA GLU A 466 2.82 -30.94 -3.70
C GLU A 466 3.76 -31.11 -4.89
N LYS A 467 5.08 -30.99 -4.66
CA LYS A 467 6.16 -31.75 -5.33
C LYS A 467 7.54 -31.08 -5.18
N LYS A 468 8.39 -31.67 -4.35
CA LYS A 468 9.69 -32.32 -4.64
C LYS A 468 10.36 -32.60 -3.30
N ARG A 469 11.06 -33.72 -3.19
CA ARG A 469 11.72 -34.13 -1.95
C ARG A 469 12.79 -33.11 -1.58
N ASN A 470 12.86 -32.73 -0.31
CA ASN A 470 14.00 -32.01 0.22
C ASN A 470 15.26 -32.82 0.02
N THR A 471 16.23 -32.22 -0.65
CA THR A 471 17.58 -32.75 -0.71
C THR A 471 18.53 -31.65 -0.28
N THR A 472 19.46 -32.02 0.61
CA THR A 472 20.70 -31.26 0.73
C THR A 472 21.45 -31.51 -0.55
N ASN A 473 21.81 -30.45 -1.28
CA ASN A 473 22.70 -30.66 -2.41
C ASN A 473 24.04 -31.19 -1.90
N ASN A 474 24.72 -32.03 -2.69
CA ASN A 474 26.13 -32.38 -2.49
C ASN A 474 27.00 -31.14 -2.76
N PHE A 475 26.75 -30.09 -1.99
CA PHE A 475 27.35 -28.79 -2.10
C PHE A 475 28.72 -28.85 -1.42
N ASN A 476 29.78 -28.73 -2.22
CA ASN A 476 31.12 -28.64 -1.68
C ASN A 476 31.38 -27.21 -1.20
N ILE A 477 31.32 -27.02 0.12
CA ILE A 477 31.56 -25.74 0.78
C ILE A 477 32.93 -25.13 0.42
N ASP A 478 33.93 -25.95 0.10
CA ASP A 478 35.28 -25.48 -0.23
C ASP A 478 35.32 -24.66 -1.54
N ASN A 479 34.33 -24.85 -2.42
CA ASN A 479 34.21 -24.10 -3.67
C ASN A 479 33.42 -22.78 -3.52
N HIS A 480 32.85 -22.50 -2.34
CA HIS A 480 32.10 -21.28 -2.12
C HIS A 480 33.03 -20.06 -2.08
N LEU A 481 32.64 -18.95 -2.72
CA LEU A 481 33.45 -17.72 -2.80
C LEU A 481 33.82 -17.17 -1.41
N TRP A 482 32.88 -17.25 -0.47
CA TRP A 482 33.10 -16.81 0.92
C TRP A 482 34.08 -17.70 1.69
N THR A 483 34.38 -18.92 1.24
CA THR A 483 35.28 -19.82 1.98
C THR A 483 36.66 -19.21 2.12
N LYS A 484 37.19 -18.58 1.07
CA LYS A 484 38.48 -17.89 1.14
C LYS A 484 38.44 -16.68 2.08
N LEU A 485 37.32 -15.95 2.10
CA LEU A 485 37.16 -14.72 2.90
C LEU A 485 36.97 -15.01 4.38
N LEU A 486 36.19 -16.03 4.71
CA LEU A 486 35.78 -16.35 6.09
C LEU A 486 36.67 -17.42 6.75
N SER A 487 37.48 -18.17 5.99
CA SER A 487 38.41 -19.18 6.56
C SER A 487 39.37 -18.65 7.64
N PRO A 488 39.89 -17.40 7.60
CA PRO A 488 40.69 -16.84 8.68
C PRO A 488 39.97 -16.79 10.03
N TYR A 489 38.64 -16.79 10.03
CA TYR A 489 37.78 -16.70 11.21
C TYR A 489 37.25 -18.06 11.68
N LYS A 490 37.86 -19.18 11.24
CA LYS A 490 37.45 -20.51 11.72
C LYS A 490 37.55 -20.61 13.24
N ARG A 491 36.57 -21.29 13.87
CA ARG A 491 36.44 -21.44 15.32
C ARG A 491 36.22 -20.13 16.10
N CYS A 492 35.87 -19.03 15.43
CA CYS A 492 35.55 -17.77 16.09
C CYS A 492 34.33 -17.87 17.03
N CYS A 493 34.13 -16.85 17.85
CA CYS A 493 32.84 -16.54 18.47
C CYS A 493 31.99 -15.80 17.43
N LEU A 494 30.88 -16.40 16.97
CA LEU A 494 29.97 -15.74 16.04
C LEU A 494 28.91 -14.99 16.83
N VAL A 495 28.80 -13.67 16.63
CA VAL A 495 27.78 -12.83 17.25
C VAL A 495 26.86 -12.31 16.16
N TYR A 496 25.55 -12.45 16.32
CA TYR A 496 24.58 -11.95 15.34
C TYR A 496 23.79 -10.76 15.88
N LEU A 497 23.73 -9.69 15.09
CA LEU A 497 23.10 -8.42 15.40
C LEU A 497 22.02 -8.05 14.41
N VAL A 498 20.88 -7.61 14.94
CA VAL A 498 19.74 -7.16 14.13
C VAL A 498 19.71 -5.63 14.00
N ASP A 499 20.16 -4.90 15.02
CA ASP A 499 20.09 -3.45 15.03
C ASP A 499 21.24 -2.76 15.82
N LYS A 500 21.25 -1.43 15.78
CA LYS A 500 22.27 -0.59 16.42
C LYS A 500 22.16 -0.58 17.95
N GLU A 501 20.96 -0.78 18.50
CA GLU A 501 20.76 -0.82 19.94
C GLU A 501 21.38 -2.09 20.51
N GLU A 502 21.23 -3.21 19.82
CA GLU A 502 21.85 -4.49 20.17
C GLU A 502 23.38 -4.39 20.29
N LEU A 503 24.05 -3.68 19.37
CA LEU A 503 25.51 -3.44 19.45
C LEU A 503 25.91 -2.74 20.75
N ALA A 504 25.15 -1.73 21.18
CA ALA A 504 25.43 -1.00 22.42
C ALA A 504 25.34 -1.91 23.64
N HIS A 505 24.38 -2.85 23.67
CA HIS A 505 24.18 -3.78 24.78
C HIS A 505 25.30 -4.84 24.90
N ILE A 506 25.91 -5.24 23.78
CA ILE A 506 26.99 -6.24 23.79
C ILE A 506 28.39 -5.65 23.86
N SER A 507 28.55 -4.33 23.88
CA SER A 507 29.86 -3.67 23.97
C SER A 507 30.75 -4.25 25.09
N THR A 508 30.17 -4.49 26.27
CA THR A 508 30.87 -5.08 27.42
C THR A 508 31.22 -6.56 27.25
N PHE A 509 30.43 -7.30 26.45
CA PHE A 509 30.73 -8.68 26.08
C PHE A 509 31.90 -8.72 25.09
N LEU A 510 31.85 -7.88 24.05
CA LEU A 510 32.89 -7.79 23.01
C LEU A 510 34.27 -7.48 23.59
N GLN A 511 34.35 -6.70 24.67
CA GLN A 511 35.62 -6.35 25.33
C GLN A 511 36.21 -7.47 26.21
N LYS A 512 35.41 -8.44 26.63
CA LYS A 512 35.82 -9.48 27.59
C LYS A 512 36.27 -10.79 26.93
N GLU A 513 35.86 -11.03 25.69
CA GLU A 513 36.16 -12.27 24.98
C GLU A 513 37.60 -12.29 24.45
N GLU A 514 38.32 -13.36 24.79
CA GLU A 514 39.71 -13.58 24.38
C GLU A 514 39.83 -14.27 23.01
N ILE A 515 38.72 -14.84 22.50
CA ILE A 515 38.67 -15.53 21.21
C ILE A 515 38.25 -14.52 20.11
N PRO A 516 38.79 -14.62 18.87
CA PRO A 516 38.34 -13.78 17.76
C PRO A 516 36.82 -13.82 17.60
N ILE A 517 36.21 -12.65 17.45
CA ILE A 517 34.78 -12.47 17.28
C ILE A 517 34.49 -12.10 15.83
N LEU A 518 33.58 -12.82 15.20
CA LEU A 518 32.97 -12.38 13.96
C LEU A 518 31.58 -11.84 14.28
N LEU A 519 31.39 -10.55 14.05
CA LEU A 519 30.14 -9.84 14.29
C LEU A 519 29.36 -9.75 12.98
N LEU A 520 28.33 -10.58 12.84
CA LEU A 520 27.44 -10.62 11.69
C LEU A 520 26.23 -9.69 11.90
N SER A 521 26.13 -8.62 11.11
CA SER A 521 25.16 -7.54 11.31
C SER A 521 24.16 -7.42 10.15
N GLU A 522 22.88 -7.17 10.43
CA GLU A 522 21.86 -6.85 9.40
C GLU A 522 22.08 -5.47 8.74
N TYR A 523 22.87 -4.60 9.36
CA TYR A 523 23.16 -3.25 8.87
C TYR A 523 24.67 -3.00 8.77
N GLU A 524 25.03 -2.07 7.89
CA GLU A 524 26.41 -1.58 7.75
C GLU A 524 26.86 -0.87 9.05
N ILE A 525 27.87 -1.42 9.70
CA ILE A 525 28.51 -0.81 10.86
C ILE A 525 29.50 0.24 10.35
N PRO A 526 29.36 1.52 10.73
CA PRO A 526 30.27 2.57 10.27
C PRO A 526 31.74 2.29 10.60
N ASP A 527 32.63 2.60 9.67
CA ASP A 527 34.09 2.40 9.82
C ASP A 527 34.68 3.15 11.03
N ASP A 528 34.03 4.21 11.49
CA ASP A 528 34.43 4.99 12.68
C ASP A 528 33.91 4.39 14.00
N THR A 529 33.19 3.27 13.96
CA THR A 529 32.76 2.56 15.16
C THR A 529 33.95 1.90 15.84
N GLU A 530 34.27 2.33 17.07
CA GLU A 530 35.34 1.73 17.88
C GLU A 530 34.97 0.29 18.28
N LEU A 531 35.49 -0.69 17.55
CA LEU A 531 35.40 -2.11 17.87
C LEU A 531 36.76 -2.62 18.41
N PRO A 532 36.78 -3.56 19.37
CA PRO A 532 38.02 -4.18 19.83
C PRO A 532 38.78 -4.86 18.66
N GLU A 533 40.11 -4.91 18.72
CA GLU A 533 40.94 -5.52 17.67
C GLU A 533 40.62 -7.00 17.40
N THR A 534 40.04 -7.68 18.39
CA THR A 534 39.60 -9.08 18.27
C THR A 534 38.27 -9.24 17.52
N VAL A 535 37.59 -8.16 17.17
CA VAL A 535 36.27 -8.15 16.51
C VAL A 535 36.41 -7.78 15.05
N THR A 536 35.86 -8.61 14.17
CA THR A 536 35.62 -8.26 12.77
C THR A 536 34.13 -8.18 12.51
N ALA A 537 33.66 -7.03 12.03
CA ALA A 537 32.28 -6.84 11.61
C ALA A 537 32.09 -7.20 10.13
N VAL A 538 31.00 -7.92 9.84
CA VAL A 538 30.57 -8.28 8.49
C VAL A 538 29.07 -8.03 8.39
N GLN A 539 28.66 -7.32 7.35
CA GLN A 539 27.24 -7.18 7.04
C GLN A 539 26.72 -8.47 6.40
N VAL A 540 25.50 -8.88 6.76
CA VAL A 540 24.82 -10.00 6.11
C VAL A 540 24.60 -9.69 4.63
N GLU A 541 25.18 -10.52 3.78
CA GLU A 541 24.86 -10.61 2.36
C GLU A 541 24.24 -11.99 2.07
N PHE A 542 23.38 -12.09 1.05
CA PHE A 542 22.74 -13.35 0.69
C PHE A 542 23.58 -14.12 -0.33
N SER A 543 23.77 -15.41 -0.07
CA SER A 543 24.47 -16.31 -1.00
C SER A 543 23.65 -16.54 -2.27
N GLU A 544 24.27 -16.39 -3.44
CA GLU A 544 23.69 -16.83 -4.72
C GLU A 544 23.67 -18.37 -4.85
N GLN A 545 24.52 -19.07 -4.10
CA GLN A 545 24.61 -20.52 -4.11
C GLN A 545 23.68 -21.13 -3.06
N LYS A 546 22.85 -22.09 -3.49
CA LYS A 546 21.89 -22.80 -2.63
C LYS A 546 22.49 -24.08 -2.06
N VAL A 547 22.50 -24.18 -0.73
CA VAL A 547 22.86 -25.39 0.02
C VAL A 547 21.68 -26.35 0.14
N PHE A 548 20.47 -25.80 0.25
CA PHE A 548 19.22 -26.56 0.36
C PHE A 548 18.37 -26.46 -0.90
N GLU A 549 17.56 -27.49 -1.14
CA GLU A 549 16.45 -27.46 -2.11
C GLU A 549 15.13 -27.73 -1.38
N ASN A 550 14.23 -26.75 -1.42
CA ASN A 550 12.85 -26.88 -0.95
C ASN A 550 11.99 -25.85 -1.68
N ASP A 551 11.40 -26.25 -2.81
CA ASP A 551 10.60 -25.37 -3.68
C ASP A 551 9.43 -24.73 -2.92
N SER A 552 8.82 -25.44 -1.95
CA SER A 552 7.71 -24.93 -1.15
C SER A 552 8.14 -23.80 -0.23
N ILE A 553 9.24 -23.96 0.52
CA ILE A 553 9.75 -22.89 1.41
C ILE A 553 10.31 -21.75 0.57
N GLU A 554 11.03 -22.05 -0.52
CA GLU A 554 11.61 -21.02 -1.38
C GLU A 554 10.53 -20.12 -2.00
N GLN A 555 9.41 -20.68 -2.46
CA GLN A 555 8.34 -19.90 -3.05
C GLN A 555 7.50 -19.15 -2.02
N ASN A 556 7.10 -19.80 -0.92
CA ASN A 556 6.21 -19.19 0.07
C ASN A 556 6.94 -18.27 1.06
N PHE A 557 8.20 -18.59 1.39
CA PHE A 557 9.00 -17.88 2.40
C PHE A 557 10.42 -17.59 1.88
N PRO A 558 10.56 -16.86 0.75
CA PRO A 558 11.83 -16.67 0.04
C PRO A 558 12.91 -16.05 0.93
N ARG A 559 12.55 -15.07 1.77
CA ARG A 559 13.53 -14.42 2.66
C ARG A 559 14.00 -15.39 3.74
N LEU A 560 13.10 -16.15 4.37
CA LEU A 560 13.46 -17.21 5.32
C LEU A 560 14.38 -18.25 4.67
N PHE A 561 14.09 -18.65 3.43
CA PHE A 561 14.92 -19.59 2.66
C PHE A 561 16.33 -19.03 2.37
N LEU A 562 16.45 -17.75 2.00
CA LEU A 562 17.73 -17.08 1.78
C LEU A 562 18.57 -17.03 3.06
N TYR A 563 17.97 -16.71 4.21
CA TYR A 563 18.65 -16.77 5.50
C TYR A 563 19.13 -18.18 5.82
N ALA A 564 18.30 -19.19 5.57
CA ALA A 564 18.67 -20.57 5.86
C ALA A 564 19.91 -20.98 5.08
N ASN A 565 19.93 -20.72 3.77
CA ASN A 565 21.09 -21.02 2.93
C ASN A 565 22.34 -20.21 3.36
N THR A 566 22.15 -18.94 3.71
CA THR A 566 23.25 -18.04 4.12
C THR A 566 23.85 -18.46 5.45
N PHE A 567 23.03 -18.67 6.47
CA PHE A 567 23.50 -19.10 7.80
C PHE A 567 24.10 -20.50 7.77
N GLU A 568 23.53 -21.43 7.01
CA GLU A 568 24.15 -22.75 6.84
C GLU A 568 25.55 -22.64 6.20
N THR A 569 25.68 -21.81 5.17
CA THR A 569 26.97 -21.56 4.50
C THR A 569 27.98 -20.97 5.48
N ILE A 570 27.60 -19.93 6.21
CA ILE A 570 28.47 -19.25 7.19
C ILE A 570 28.88 -20.22 8.31
N LEU A 571 27.93 -20.96 8.89
CA LEU A 571 28.19 -21.91 9.97
C LEU A 571 29.13 -23.04 9.51
N ARG A 572 28.95 -23.58 8.30
CA ARG A 572 29.84 -24.63 7.76
C ARG A 572 31.26 -24.11 7.50
N ILE A 573 31.41 -22.89 6.99
CA ILE A 573 32.73 -22.30 6.72
C ILE A 573 33.46 -21.98 8.03
N LEU A 574 32.79 -21.29 8.95
CA LEU A 574 33.39 -20.82 10.19
C LEU A 574 33.58 -21.95 11.20
N ASN A 575 32.65 -22.91 11.26
CA ASN A 575 32.57 -23.92 12.32
C ASN A 575 32.82 -23.28 13.71
N PRO A 576 32.00 -22.30 14.11
CA PRO A 576 32.31 -21.42 15.24
C PRO A 576 32.44 -22.21 16.55
N SER A 577 33.25 -21.68 17.48
CA SER A 577 33.38 -22.30 18.81
C SER A 577 32.12 -22.07 19.65
N LYS A 578 31.49 -20.91 19.48
CA LYS A 578 30.17 -20.59 20.02
C LYS A 578 29.42 -19.58 19.15
N VAL A 579 28.10 -19.61 19.22
CA VAL A 579 27.19 -18.62 18.66
C VAL A 579 26.53 -17.85 19.79
N VAL A 580 26.56 -16.52 19.70
CA VAL A 580 26.00 -15.60 20.69
C VAL A 580 24.90 -14.78 20.06
N CYS A 581 23.73 -14.80 20.71
CA CYS A 581 22.58 -14.00 20.33
C CYS A 581 22.02 -13.26 21.55
N LEU A 582 21.63 -12.00 21.36
CA LEU A 582 20.92 -11.23 22.37
C LEU A 582 19.48 -11.70 22.53
N THR A 583 19.03 -11.80 23.79
CA THR A 583 17.66 -12.18 24.16
C THR A 583 16.66 -11.03 24.08
N SER A 584 17.14 -9.79 23.94
CA SER A 584 16.34 -8.56 23.91
C SER A 584 15.33 -8.48 22.76
N SER A 585 15.61 -9.14 21.63
CA SER A 585 14.71 -9.20 20.47
C SER A 585 14.55 -10.63 19.97
N LYS A 586 13.29 -11.07 19.81
CA LYS A 586 12.96 -12.39 19.24
C LYS A 586 12.68 -12.24 17.75
N THR A 587 13.65 -12.61 16.92
CA THR A 587 13.55 -12.56 15.46
C THR A 587 13.65 -13.95 14.85
N TYR A 588 13.06 -14.15 13.67
CA TYR A 588 13.11 -15.47 13.02
C TYR A 588 14.53 -15.82 12.57
N GLN A 589 15.35 -14.82 12.23
CA GLN A 589 16.77 -15.00 11.88
C GLN A 589 17.54 -15.59 13.06
N LYS A 590 17.34 -15.05 14.29
CA LYS A 590 17.96 -15.60 15.50
C LYS A 590 17.49 -17.03 15.75
N GLU A 591 16.19 -17.30 15.68
CA GLU A 591 15.65 -18.66 15.84
C GLU A 591 16.25 -19.65 14.83
N LEU A 592 16.44 -19.21 13.58
CA LEU A 592 17.04 -20.00 12.51
C LEU A 592 18.53 -20.28 12.79
N LEU A 593 19.32 -19.23 13.07
CA LEU A 593 20.75 -19.35 13.34
C LEU A 593 21.01 -20.24 14.58
N LEU A 594 20.25 -20.03 15.65
CA LEU A 594 20.36 -20.82 16.88
C LEU A 594 19.92 -22.28 16.65
N GLY A 595 18.85 -22.51 15.88
CA GLY A 595 18.43 -23.85 15.50
C GLY A 595 19.53 -24.60 14.74
N PHE A 596 20.12 -23.96 13.74
CA PHE A 596 21.15 -24.58 12.90
C PHE A 596 22.45 -24.81 13.67
N ALA A 597 22.87 -23.83 14.49
CA ALA A 597 24.01 -23.96 15.37
C ALA A 597 23.86 -25.15 16.34
N LYS A 598 22.65 -25.34 16.90
CA LYS A 598 22.33 -26.46 17.78
C LYS A 598 22.45 -27.80 17.07
N ASP A 599 21.88 -27.92 15.87
CA ASP A 599 21.92 -29.15 15.08
C ASP A 599 23.34 -29.52 14.62
N LEU A 600 24.22 -28.51 14.44
CA LEU A 600 25.64 -28.67 14.17
C LEU A 600 26.50 -28.90 15.44
N ASN A 601 25.87 -29.04 16.61
CA ASN A 601 26.54 -29.19 17.92
C ASN A 601 27.47 -28.03 18.30
N THR A 602 27.16 -26.82 17.85
CA THR A 602 27.88 -25.60 18.24
C THR A 602 27.36 -25.10 19.59
N LYS A 603 28.26 -24.61 20.46
CA LYS A 603 27.87 -24.03 21.75
C LYS A 603 27.03 -22.77 21.52
N ILE A 604 25.90 -22.64 22.21
CA ILE A 604 25.04 -21.46 22.16
C ILE A 604 25.12 -20.73 23.48
N GLU A 605 25.25 -19.40 23.42
CA GLU A 605 25.23 -18.50 24.56
C GLU A 605 24.21 -17.38 24.29
N CYS A 606 23.24 -17.24 25.19
CA CYS A 606 22.23 -16.19 25.09
C CYS A 606 22.62 -15.05 26.04
N TRP A 607 22.81 -13.84 25.49
CA TRP A 607 23.21 -12.65 26.25
C TRP A 607 22.02 -11.75 26.57
#